data_AF-A0A847MPB9-F1
#
_entry.id   AF-A0A847MPB9-F1
#
_cell.length_a   1.000
_cell.length_b   1.000
_cell.length_c   1.000
_cell.angle_alpha   90.00
_cell.angle_beta   90.00
_cell.angle_gamma   90.00
#
_symmetry.space_group_name_H-M   'P 1'
#
loop_
_entity.id
_entity.type
_entity.pdbx_description
1 polymer ?
#
loop_
_entity_poly.entity_id
_entity_poly.type
_entity_poly.pdbx_seq_one_letter_code
_entity_poly.pdbx_strand_id
1 'polypeptide(L)'
;MKRYYLIPVFLLLLIAGFFAYRYFAIEAQEDSWNESRYQAYEPLCEVEIPILINETGNSDSKLKYITWQSMLLSPVPVSFRNGSHNNPLDEAFIFEFEKTCPTVFNYFLLYDLYPDHIREPFFKHNQAFEEQSTAKESSAQHCELTVSLPNIYEEFQERLTQHVKLRLKSFEGITTVNPLDGHTVSAQLSFNSTCNQVLADYIMQDLMPADYFRMTQ
;
A
#
# COMPACT_ATOMS: atom_id res chain seq x y z
N MET A 1 -29.71 60.41 31.33
CA MET A 1 -29.94 59.34 30.32
C MET A 1 -29.59 59.91 28.95
N LYS A 2 -28.78 59.37 28.05
CA LYS A 2 -27.99 58.13 27.87
C LYS A 2 -26.94 58.52 26.80
N ARG A 3 -25.64 58.66 27.09
CA ARG A 3 -24.58 58.78 26.04
C ARG A 3 -23.12 58.81 26.51
N TYR A 4 -22.84 58.97 27.81
CA TYR A 4 -21.45 59.05 28.30
C TYR A 4 -20.73 57.70 28.47
N TYR A 5 -21.43 56.56 28.37
CA TYR A 5 -20.84 55.22 28.49
C TYR A 5 -20.42 54.61 27.14
N LEU A 6 -20.80 55.21 26.00
CA LEU A 6 -20.45 54.70 24.68
C LEU A 6 -18.97 54.90 24.34
N ILE A 7 -18.41 56.04 24.74
CA ILE A 7 -17.01 56.39 24.46
C ILE A 7 -16.02 55.44 25.16
N PRO A 8 -16.12 55.16 26.47
CA PRO A 8 -15.18 54.25 27.12
C PRO A 8 -15.33 52.78 26.65
N VAL A 9 -16.56 52.35 26.33
CA VAL A 9 -16.80 50.99 25.80
C VAL A 9 -16.23 50.84 24.39
N PHE A 10 -16.37 51.85 23.54
CA PHE A 10 -15.79 51.84 22.20
C PHE A 10 -14.26 51.84 22.23
N LEU A 11 -13.65 52.59 23.16
CA LEU A 11 -12.21 52.56 23.38
C LEU A 11 -11.72 51.20 23.86
N LEU A 12 -12.43 50.55 24.77
CA LEU A 12 -12.10 49.20 25.23
C LEU A 12 -12.19 48.17 24.10
N LEU A 13 -13.18 48.28 23.21
CA LEU A 13 -13.30 47.40 22.05
C LEU A 13 -12.18 47.62 21.03
N LEU A 14 -11.74 48.86 20.82
CA LEU A 14 -10.59 49.15 19.95
C LEU A 14 -9.28 48.61 20.53
N ILE A 15 -9.09 48.73 21.84
CA ILE A 15 -7.91 48.19 22.53
C ILE A 15 -7.92 46.66 22.47
N ALA A 16 -9.06 46.02 22.75
CA ALA A 16 -9.19 44.56 22.64
C ALA A 16 -9.00 44.07 21.20
N GLY A 17 -9.52 44.79 20.20
CA GLY A 17 -9.30 44.50 18.79
C GLY A 17 -7.84 44.67 18.36
N PHE A 18 -7.15 45.70 18.87
CA PHE A 18 -5.73 45.90 18.61
C PHE A 18 -4.86 44.80 19.24
N PHE A 19 -5.15 44.40 20.48
CA PHE A 19 -4.46 43.28 21.12
C PHE A 19 -4.80 41.96 20.44
N ALA A 20 -6.06 41.68 20.07
CA ALA A 20 -6.41 40.49 19.31
C ALA A 20 -5.71 40.48 17.95
N TYR A 21 -5.67 41.60 17.23
CA TYR A 21 -4.93 41.70 15.96
C TYR A 21 -3.42 41.53 16.14
N ARG A 22 -2.82 42.00 17.23
CA ARG A 22 -1.38 41.82 17.50
C ARG A 22 -1.01 40.44 18.04
N TYR A 23 -1.91 39.80 18.78
CA TYR A 23 -1.70 38.47 19.38
C TYR A 23 -2.11 37.33 18.43
N PHE A 24 -3.09 37.56 17.54
CA PHE A 24 -3.48 36.67 16.44
C PHE A 24 -2.95 37.09 15.08
N ALA A 25 -2.22 38.20 14.96
CA ALA A 25 -1.12 38.24 14.00
C ALA A 25 -0.13 37.20 14.49
N ILE A 26 -0.45 35.94 14.15
CA ILE A 26 0.50 34.90 13.86
C ILE A 26 1.62 35.66 13.19
N GLU A 27 2.72 35.88 13.92
CA GLU A 27 3.99 35.98 13.25
C GLU A 27 3.90 34.84 12.25
N ALA A 28 3.82 35.19 10.97
CA ALA A 28 4.32 34.32 9.95
C ALA A 28 5.79 34.19 10.33
N GLN A 29 6.04 33.33 11.32
CA GLN A 29 7.24 32.59 11.47
C GLN A 29 7.36 32.06 10.06
N GLU A 30 8.27 32.68 9.32
CA GLU A 30 8.95 31.98 8.26
C GLU A 30 9.45 30.72 8.98
N ASP A 31 8.59 29.70 9.02
CA ASP A 31 8.98 28.33 8.89
C ASP A 31 9.64 28.32 7.52
N SER A 32 10.86 28.87 7.47
CA SER A 32 11.83 28.60 6.44
C SER A 32 11.88 27.08 6.47
N TRP A 33 11.23 26.47 5.48
CA TRP A 33 11.17 25.04 5.30
C TRP A 33 12.59 24.54 5.42
N ASN A 34 12.95 24.00 6.58
CA ASN A 34 14.31 23.57 6.84
C ASN A 34 14.43 22.21 6.17
N GLU A 35 14.74 22.21 4.87
CA GLU A 35 14.88 21.02 4.02
C GLU A 35 15.83 19.99 4.65
N SER A 36 16.74 20.41 5.53
CA SER A 36 17.63 19.52 6.29
C SER A 36 16.92 18.57 7.29
N ARG A 37 15.63 18.78 7.59
CA ARG A 37 14.81 17.86 8.40
C ARG A 37 14.05 16.82 7.59
N TYR A 38 14.01 16.94 6.27
CA TYR A 38 13.49 15.89 5.41
C TYR A 38 14.60 14.85 5.23
N GLN A 39 14.56 13.79 6.03
CA GLN A 39 15.17 12.54 5.55
C GLN A 39 14.51 12.20 4.23
N ALA A 40 15.31 11.97 3.19
CA ALA A 40 14.81 11.47 1.93
C ALA A 40 14.00 10.20 2.23
N TYR A 41 12.73 10.21 1.85
CA TYR A 41 11.88 9.04 1.97
C TYR A 41 12.45 7.94 1.08
N GLU A 42 12.84 6.80 1.67
CA GLU A 42 13.26 5.61 0.95
C GLU A 42 12.16 4.54 1.08
N PRO A 43 11.54 4.12 -0.04
CA PRO A 43 10.53 3.07 0.01
C PRO A 43 11.17 1.73 0.40
N LEU A 44 10.47 0.95 1.22
CA LEU A 44 10.91 -0.40 1.61
C LEU A 44 10.54 -1.47 0.57
N CYS A 45 9.64 -1.13 -0.35
CA CYS A 45 9.29 -1.96 -1.49
C CYS A 45 8.98 -1.09 -2.70
N GLU A 46 9.63 -1.40 -3.82
CA GLU A 46 9.31 -0.85 -5.13
C GLU A 46 8.82 -1.99 -6.02
N VAL A 47 7.66 -1.80 -6.67
CA VAL A 47 7.05 -2.80 -7.54
C VAL A 47 6.79 -2.18 -8.89
N GLU A 48 7.47 -2.68 -9.92
CA GLU A 48 7.27 -2.25 -11.28
C GLU A 48 6.22 -3.13 -11.98
N ILE A 49 5.18 -2.49 -12.51
CA ILE A 49 4.09 -3.14 -13.23
C ILE A 49 4.10 -2.68 -14.69
N PRO A 50 4.28 -3.59 -15.64
CA PRO A 50 4.24 -3.25 -17.07
C PRO A 50 2.80 -2.94 -17.53
N ILE A 51 2.67 -2.07 -18.52
CA ILE A 51 1.41 -1.62 -19.10
C ILE A 51 1.39 -1.94 -20.59
N LEU A 52 0.47 -2.80 -21.02
CA LEU A 52 0.23 -3.01 -22.45
C LEU A 52 -0.49 -1.81 -23.05
N ILE A 53 0.15 -1.11 -23.97
CA ILE A 53 -0.49 -0.07 -24.78
C ILE A 53 -0.89 -0.71 -26.11
N ASN A 54 -1.94 -1.54 -26.13
CA ASN A 54 -2.46 -2.01 -27.42
C ASN A 54 -3.99 -2.07 -27.52
N GLU A 55 -4.46 -1.36 -28.55
CA GLU A 55 -5.70 -1.46 -29.33
C GLU A 55 -7.02 -0.79 -28.88
N THR A 56 -7.30 -0.47 -27.62
CA THR A 56 -8.65 0.05 -27.26
C THR A 56 -8.74 1.29 -26.35
N GLY A 57 -7.63 1.91 -25.95
CA GLY A 57 -7.71 3.11 -25.11
C GLY A 57 -6.47 3.97 -25.16
N ASN A 58 -6.67 5.29 -25.13
CA ASN A 58 -5.63 6.29 -24.84
C ASN A 58 -4.87 5.86 -23.57
N SER A 59 -3.53 5.83 -23.61
CA SER A 59 -2.67 5.51 -22.46
C SER A 59 -3.04 6.35 -21.24
N ASP A 60 -3.44 7.61 -21.43
CA ASP A 60 -3.93 8.50 -20.38
C ASP A 60 -5.12 7.93 -19.58
N SER A 61 -6.05 7.26 -20.26
CA SER A 61 -7.24 6.69 -19.61
C SER A 61 -6.88 5.49 -18.75
N LYS A 62 -5.92 4.68 -19.22
CA LYS A 62 -5.42 3.52 -18.49
C LYS A 62 -4.59 3.94 -17.28
N LEU A 63 -3.71 4.91 -17.45
CA LEU A 63 -2.96 5.54 -16.35
C LEU A 63 -3.90 6.14 -15.29
N LYS A 64 -4.93 6.89 -15.70
CA LYS A 64 -5.95 7.40 -14.77
C LYS A 64 -6.64 6.27 -14.02
N TYR A 65 -7.04 5.22 -14.71
CA TYR A 65 -7.67 4.05 -14.09
C TYR A 65 -6.74 3.41 -13.05
N ILE A 66 -5.49 3.10 -13.41
CA ILE A 66 -4.48 2.52 -12.51
C ILE A 66 -4.31 3.40 -11.27
N THR A 67 -4.16 4.72 -11.45
CA THR A 67 -4.00 5.68 -10.35
C THR A 67 -5.21 5.69 -9.41
N TRP A 68 -6.43 5.67 -9.95
CA TRP A 68 -7.64 5.67 -9.13
C TRP A 68 -7.84 4.34 -8.41
N GLN A 69 -7.58 3.22 -9.08
CA GLN A 69 -7.71 1.90 -8.47
C GLN A 69 -6.62 1.63 -7.44
N SER A 70 -5.41 2.17 -7.61
CA SER A 70 -4.33 1.98 -6.64
C SER A 70 -4.65 2.59 -5.29
N MET A 71 -5.52 3.61 -5.22
CA MET A 71 -6.00 4.17 -3.95
C MET A 71 -6.90 3.20 -3.16
N LEU A 72 -7.41 2.16 -3.79
CA LEU A 72 -8.23 1.12 -3.17
C LEU A 72 -7.40 -0.10 -2.71
N LEU A 73 -6.12 -0.15 -3.06
CA LEU A 73 -5.20 -1.18 -2.59
C LEU A 73 -4.98 -1.07 -1.09
N SER A 74 -4.64 -2.18 -0.46
CA SER A 74 -4.33 -2.24 0.97
C SER A 74 -3.10 -3.12 1.23
N PRO A 75 -1.93 -2.52 1.54
CA PRO A 75 -1.72 -1.10 1.81
C PRO A 75 -1.84 -0.23 0.55
N VAL A 76 -2.19 1.04 0.75
CA VAL A 76 -2.16 2.05 -0.30
C VAL A 76 -0.68 2.37 -0.60
N PRO A 77 -0.25 2.40 -1.88
CA PRO A 77 1.09 2.86 -2.23
C PRO A 77 1.25 4.34 -1.84
N VAL A 78 2.40 4.69 -1.28
CA VAL A 78 2.68 6.08 -0.88
C VAL A 78 2.96 7.00 -2.06
N SER A 79 3.42 6.40 -3.14
CA SER A 79 3.93 7.09 -4.31
C SER A 79 3.83 6.14 -5.50
N PHE A 80 3.63 6.72 -6.68
CA PHE A 80 3.73 6.02 -7.94
C PHE A 80 4.44 6.93 -8.93
N ARG A 81 5.33 6.34 -9.73
CA ARG A 81 6.10 7.05 -10.75
C ARG A 81 6.16 6.25 -12.04
N ASN A 82 6.40 6.94 -13.14
CA ASN A 82 6.62 6.27 -14.42
C ASN A 82 7.93 5.49 -14.35
N GLY A 83 7.87 4.20 -14.70
CA GLY A 83 9.04 3.36 -14.92
C GLY A 83 9.78 3.78 -16.19
N SER A 84 11.05 3.39 -16.29
CA SER A 84 11.90 3.74 -17.43
C SER A 84 12.12 2.52 -18.32
N HIS A 85 11.43 2.48 -19.46
CA HIS A 85 11.80 1.57 -20.54
C HIS A 85 12.26 2.33 -21.78
N ASN A 86 13.28 1.77 -22.44
CA ASN A 86 13.83 2.26 -23.69
C ASN A 86 12.89 2.06 -24.91
N ASN A 87 11.71 1.45 -24.71
CA ASN A 87 10.75 1.13 -25.75
C ASN A 87 9.46 1.97 -25.57
N PRO A 88 9.07 2.82 -26.54
CA PRO A 88 7.89 3.70 -26.42
C PRO A 88 6.54 2.97 -26.40
N LEU A 89 6.52 1.64 -26.55
CA LEU A 89 5.31 0.81 -26.47
C LEU A 89 5.14 0.11 -25.10
N ASP A 90 6.16 0.18 -24.24
CA ASP A 90 6.19 -0.46 -22.94
C ASP A 90 6.24 0.63 -21.86
N GLU A 91 5.08 1.17 -21.49
CA GLU A 91 4.97 1.99 -20.28
C GLU A 91 4.98 1.08 -19.06
N ALA A 92 5.54 1.54 -17.95
CA ALA A 92 5.52 0.84 -16.68
C ALA A 92 5.19 1.82 -15.55
N PHE A 93 4.58 1.30 -14.48
CA PHE A 93 4.36 2.04 -13.24
C PHE A 93 5.15 1.41 -12.10
N ILE A 94 5.92 2.22 -11.40
CA ILE A 94 6.57 1.83 -10.16
C ILE A 94 5.68 2.28 -9.01
N PHE A 95 5.24 1.31 -8.21
CA PHE A 95 4.54 1.53 -6.95
C PHE A 95 5.51 1.46 -5.78
N GLU A 96 5.44 2.45 -4.90
CA GLU A 96 6.29 2.56 -3.73
C GLU A 96 5.48 2.32 -2.46
N PHE A 97 5.96 1.44 -1.59
CA PHE A 97 5.31 1.11 -0.32
C PHE A 97 6.25 1.35 0.87
N GLU A 98 5.65 1.78 1.99
CA GLU A 98 6.34 1.92 3.29
C GLU A 98 6.71 0.59 3.94
N LYS A 99 6.16 -0.52 3.45
CA LYS A 99 6.38 -1.87 4.00
C LYS A 99 7.23 -2.68 3.05
N THR A 100 7.94 -3.68 3.59
CA THR A 100 8.71 -4.61 2.75
C THR A 100 7.77 -5.38 1.82
N CYS A 101 8.25 -5.79 0.64
CA CYS A 101 7.43 -6.50 -0.34
C CYS A 101 6.71 -7.76 0.19
N PRO A 102 7.33 -8.65 1.01
CA PRO A 102 6.60 -9.78 1.59
C PRO A 102 5.49 -9.32 2.55
N THR A 103 5.72 -8.26 3.32
CA THR A 103 4.68 -7.67 4.19
C THR A 103 3.52 -7.10 3.37
N VAL A 104 3.80 -6.37 2.28
CA VAL A 104 2.77 -5.85 1.36
C VAL A 104 1.93 -7.00 0.80
N PHE A 105 2.57 -8.08 0.35
CA PHE A 105 1.87 -9.26 -0.15
C PHE A 105 0.98 -9.90 0.91
N ASN A 106 1.47 -10.02 2.15
CA ASN A 106 0.68 -10.56 3.26
C ASN A 106 -0.53 -9.68 3.60
N TYR A 107 -0.40 -8.35 3.52
CA TYR A 107 -1.55 -7.45 3.64
C TYR A 107 -2.59 -7.70 2.54
N PHE A 108 -2.19 -7.85 1.27
CA PHE A 108 -3.14 -8.15 0.20
C PHE A 108 -3.88 -9.45 0.45
N LEU A 109 -3.18 -10.53 0.81
CA LEU A 109 -3.83 -11.78 1.17
C LEU A 109 -4.81 -11.61 2.33
N LEU A 110 -4.41 -10.87 3.37
CA LEU A 110 -5.26 -10.64 4.52
C LEU A 110 -6.55 -9.91 4.12
N TYR A 111 -6.45 -8.80 3.39
CA TYR A 111 -7.58 -7.99 2.95
C TYR A 111 -8.51 -8.75 2.00
N ASP A 112 -7.96 -9.61 1.14
CA ASP A 112 -8.77 -10.37 0.20
C ASP A 112 -9.46 -11.59 0.82
N LEU A 113 -8.80 -12.26 1.76
CA LEU A 113 -9.30 -13.51 2.35
C LEU A 113 -10.17 -13.28 3.58
N TYR A 114 -10.00 -12.19 4.30
CA TYR A 114 -10.62 -11.99 5.60
C TYR A 114 -11.45 -10.70 5.66
N PRO A 115 -12.68 -10.76 6.19
CA PRO A 115 -13.48 -9.57 6.43
C PRO A 115 -12.94 -8.77 7.64
N ASP A 116 -13.34 -7.50 7.75
CA ASP A 116 -12.84 -6.54 8.73
C ASP A 116 -12.93 -7.03 10.18
N HIS A 117 -14.03 -7.71 10.53
CA HIS A 117 -14.26 -8.24 11.87
C HIS A 117 -13.28 -9.36 12.28
N ILE A 118 -12.50 -9.89 11.34
CA ILE A 118 -11.39 -10.83 11.60
C ILE A 118 -10.04 -10.09 11.54
N ARG A 119 -9.87 -9.18 10.57
CA ARG A 119 -8.61 -8.46 10.34
C ARG A 119 -8.27 -7.50 11.48
N GLU A 120 -9.23 -6.71 11.94
CA GLU A 120 -8.98 -5.73 13.00
C GLU A 120 -8.56 -6.39 14.32
N PRO A 121 -9.23 -7.46 14.82
CA PRO A 121 -8.72 -8.20 15.96
C PRO A 121 -7.35 -8.81 15.68
N PHE A 122 -7.14 -9.39 14.50
CA PHE A 122 -5.86 -10.02 14.17
C PHE A 122 -4.69 -9.05 14.31
N PHE A 123 -4.78 -7.85 13.75
CA PHE A 123 -3.72 -6.84 13.89
C PHE A 123 -3.49 -6.40 15.35
N LYS A 124 -4.54 -6.34 16.17
CA LYS A 124 -4.40 -6.01 17.59
C LYS A 124 -3.65 -7.08 18.38
N HIS A 125 -3.82 -8.36 18.02
CA HIS A 125 -3.18 -9.48 18.70
C HIS A 125 -1.79 -9.79 18.14
N ASN A 126 -1.61 -9.69 16.82
CA ASN A 126 -0.35 -9.98 16.15
C ASN A 126 0.49 -8.71 15.95
N GLN A 127 1.08 -8.23 17.03
CA GLN A 127 1.95 -7.03 17.00
C GLN A 127 3.21 -7.21 16.15
N ALA A 128 3.63 -8.46 15.90
CA ALA A 128 4.79 -8.79 15.10
C ALA A 128 4.45 -9.08 13.62
N PHE A 129 3.24 -8.74 13.15
CA PHE A 129 2.78 -9.03 11.79
C PHE A 129 3.77 -8.56 10.71
N GLU A 130 4.32 -7.35 10.86
CA GLU A 130 5.23 -6.78 9.87
C GLU A 130 6.58 -7.52 9.77
N GLU A 131 6.99 -8.17 10.87
CA GLU A 131 8.27 -8.90 10.98
C GLU A 131 8.15 -10.38 10.62
N GLN A 132 6.94 -10.92 10.57
CA GLN A 132 6.66 -12.34 10.30
C GLN A 132 6.63 -12.69 8.81
N SER A 133 6.60 -11.68 7.93
CA SER A 133 6.61 -11.88 6.49
C SER A 133 8.03 -11.83 5.94
N THR A 134 8.44 -12.92 5.27
CA THR A 134 9.78 -13.01 4.68
C THR A 134 9.69 -13.54 3.25
N ALA A 135 10.57 -13.07 2.37
CA ALA A 135 10.73 -13.61 1.03
C ALA A 135 12.18 -14.05 0.83
N LYS A 136 12.37 -15.17 0.13
CA LYS A 136 13.68 -15.71 -0.20
C LYS A 136 13.67 -16.25 -1.62
N GLU A 137 14.66 -15.89 -2.41
CA GLU A 137 14.92 -16.58 -3.67
C GLU A 137 15.62 -17.91 -3.39
N SER A 138 14.92 -19.01 -3.64
CA SER A 138 15.46 -20.37 -3.48
C SER A 138 16.33 -20.76 -4.69
N SER A 139 16.03 -20.18 -5.86
CA SER A 139 16.86 -20.22 -7.07
C SER A 139 16.63 -18.97 -7.93
N ALA A 140 17.37 -18.82 -9.03
CA ALA A 140 17.28 -17.64 -9.92
C ALA A 140 15.87 -17.34 -10.49
N GLN A 141 14.95 -18.29 -10.40
CA GLN A 141 13.55 -18.13 -10.84
C GLN A 141 12.54 -18.70 -9.83
N HIS A 142 12.93 -18.93 -8.59
CA HIS A 142 12.02 -19.48 -7.59
C HIS A 142 12.00 -18.60 -6.34
N CYS A 143 10.80 -18.24 -5.91
CA CYS A 143 10.56 -17.47 -4.71
C CYS A 143 9.81 -18.32 -3.69
N GLU A 144 10.30 -18.30 -2.46
CA GLU A 144 9.60 -18.76 -1.28
C GLU A 144 9.15 -17.54 -0.47
N LEU A 145 7.84 -17.42 -0.26
CA LEU A 145 7.25 -16.31 0.49
C LEU A 145 6.52 -16.85 1.72
N THR A 146 6.92 -16.39 2.89
CA THR A 146 6.30 -16.71 4.16
C THR A 146 5.31 -15.62 4.55
N VAL A 147 4.08 -16.01 4.84
CA VAL A 147 3.00 -15.13 5.29
C VAL A 147 2.42 -15.60 6.62
N SER A 148 1.95 -14.65 7.42
CA SER A 148 1.27 -14.92 8.70
C SER A 148 -0.20 -14.52 8.59
N LEU A 149 -1.11 -15.49 8.72
CA LEU A 149 -2.54 -15.30 8.52
C LEU A 149 -3.38 -15.82 9.70
N PRO A 150 -4.61 -15.32 9.89
CA PRO A 150 -5.51 -15.80 10.93
C PRO A 150 -5.86 -17.30 10.78
N ASN A 151 -5.68 -18.04 11.87
CA ASN A 151 -6.00 -19.47 11.99
C ASN A 151 -7.43 -19.69 12.50
N ILE A 152 -8.42 -19.34 11.69
CA ILE A 152 -9.84 -19.38 12.07
C ILE A 152 -10.70 -20.31 11.22
N TYR A 153 -10.17 -20.80 10.10
CA TYR A 153 -10.89 -21.66 9.18
C TYR A 153 -10.26 -23.05 9.18
N GLU A 154 -11.09 -24.09 9.34
CA GLU A 154 -10.63 -25.49 9.33
C GLU A 154 -9.95 -25.87 8.01
N GLU A 155 -10.36 -25.25 6.90
CA GLU A 155 -9.83 -25.48 5.54
C GLU A 155 -8.86 -24.37 5.08
N PHE A 156 -8.12 -23.75 6.00
CA PHE A 156 -7.20 -22.63 5.71
C PHE A 156 -6.29 -22.88 4.50
N GLN A 157 -5.59 -24.02 4.48
CA GLN A 157 -4.60 -24.32 3.45
C GLN A 157 -5.25 -24.45 2.07
N GLU A 158 -6.43 -25.07 1.99
CA GLU A 158 -7.17 -25.22 0.74
C GLU A 158 -7.64 -23.87 0.22
N ARG A 159 -8.24 -23.05 1.09
CA ARG A 159 -8.71 -21.72 0.71
C ARG A 159 -7.60 -20.82 0.21
N LEU A 160 -6.46 -20.79 0.91
CA LEU A 160 -5.29 -20.03 0.50
C LEU A 160 -4.73 -20.54 -0.84
N THR A 161 -4.63 -21.86 -0.99
CA THR A 161 -4.17 -22.49 -2.24
C THR A 161 -5.06 -22.09 -3.41
N GLN A 162 -6.38 -22.18 -3.27
CA GLN A 162 -7.33 -21.82 -4.32
C GLN A 162 -7.24 -20.33 -4.67
N HIS A 163 -7.20 -19.46 -3.65
CA HIS A 163 -7.12 -18.01 -3.84
C HIS A 163 -5.88 -17.58 -4.64
N VAL A 164 -4.71 -18.10 -4.26
CA VAL A 164 -3.44 -17.74 -4.91
C VAL A 164 -3.36 -18.37 -6.29
N LYS A 165 -3.75 -19.64 -6.45
CA LYS A 165 -3.74 -20.35 -7.74
C LYS A 165 -4.62 -19.68 -8.81
N LEU A 166 -5.74 -19.07 -8.40
CA LEU A 166 -6.63 -18.36 -9.32
C LEU A 166 -6.03 -17.03 -9.82
N ARG A 167 -5.08 -16.45 -9.08
CA ARG A 167 -4.49 -15.14 -9.40
C ARG A 167 -3.12 -15.27 -10.05
N LEU A 168 -2.28 -16.15 -9.54
CA LEU A 168 -0.88 -16.24 -9.91
C LEU A 168 -0.58 -17.56 -10.61
N LYS A 169 -0.25 -17.49 -11.91
CA LYS A 169 0.17 -18.66 -12.69
C LYS A 169 1.49 -19.27 -12.21
N SER A 170 2.36 -18.47 -11.59
CA SER A 170 3.64 -18.93 -11.05
C SER A 170 3.50 -19.74 -9.77
N PHE A 171 2.32 -19.76 -9.14
CA PHE A 171 2.12 -20.44 -7.86
C PHE A 171 2.21 -21.97 -8.00
N GLU A 172 3.15 -22.57 -7.27
CA GLU A 172 3.38 -24.02 -7.27
C GLU A 172 2.63 -24.72 -6.14
N GLY A 173 2.47 -24.04 -5.00
CA GLY A 173 1.75 -24.58 -3.85
C GLY A 173 2.24 -24.05 -2.50
N ILE A 174 1.70 -24.64 -1.44
CA ILE A 174 2.07 -24.35 -0.05
C ILE A 174 2.98 -25.48 0.43
N THR A 175 4.23 -25.15 0.74
CA THR A 175 5.25 -26.13 1.15
C THR A 175 5.15 -26.47 2.63
N THR A 176 4.73 -25.52 3.47
CA THR A 176 4.65 -25.70 4.93
C THR A 176 3.59 -24.79 5.53
N VAL A 177 2.85 -25.30 6.52
CA VAL A 177 1.94 -24.52 7.36
C VAL A 177 2.25 -24.85 8.82
N ASN A 178 2.63 -23.84 9.60
CA ASN A 178 2.99 -23.99 11.01
C ASN A 178 2.16 -23.04 11.87
N PRO A 179 1.55 -23.50 12.98
CA PRO A 179 0.96 -22.59 13.95
C PRO A 179 2.05 -21.74 14.59
N LEU A 180 1.88 -20.41 14.59
CA LEU A 180 2.73 -19.49 15.35
C LEU A 180 2.20 -19.35 16.79
N ASP A 181 0.88 -19.28 16.93
CA ASP A 181 0.17 -19.26 18.20
C ASP A 181 -1.25 -19.87 18.03
N GLY A 182 -2.13 -19.68 19.01
CA GLY A 182 -3.52 -20.19 18.96
C GLY A 182 -4.44 -19.51 17.94
N HIS A 183 -4.02 -18.39 17.35
CA HIS A 183 -4.80 -17.53 16.46
C HIS A 183 -4.12 -17.24 15.12
N THR A 184 -2.84 -17.59 14.96
CA THR A 184 -2.01 -17.24 13.81
C THR A 184 -1.30 -18.47 13.27
N VAL A 185 -1.34 -18.62 11.94
CA VAL A 185 -0.57 -19.60 11.19
C VAL A 185 0.42 -18.92 10.27
N SER A 186 1.62 -19.48 10.18
CA SER A 186 2.61 -19.16 9.17
C SER A 186 2.46 -20.14 8.01
N ALA A 187 2.30 -19.64 6.80
CA ALA A 187 2.29 -20.43 5.57
C ALA A 187 3.48 -20.05 4.68
N GLN A 188 4.17 -21.04 4.14
CA GLN A 188 5.21 -20.85 3.14
C GLN A 188 4.66 -21.19 1.75
N LEU A 189 4.68 -20.21 0.87
CA LEU A 189 4.18 -20.26 -0.51
C LEU A 189 5.37 -20.39 -1.47
N SER A 190 5.29 -21.30 -2.43
CA SER A 190 6.31 -21.49 -3.48
C SER A 190 5.82 -20.97 -4.82
N PHE A 191 6.70 -20.24 -5.52
CA PHE A 191 6.44 -19.68 -6.84
C PHE A 191 7.60 -19.96 -7.79
N ASN A 192 7.28 -20.33 -9.02
CA ASN A 192 8.22 -20.40 -10.14
C ASN A 192 8.35 -19.03 -10.83
N SER A 193 8.65 -18.00 -10.03
CA SER A 193 9.04 -16.67 -10.48
C SER A 193 9.92 -16.00 -9.43
N THR A 194 10.56 -14.88 -9.77
CA THR A 194 11.33 -14.10 -8.78
C THR A 194 10.39 -13.43 -7.76
N CYS A 195 10.88 -13.12 -6.57
CA CYS A 195 10.02 -12.54 -5.52
C CYS A 195 9.44 -11.17 -5.92
N ASN A 196 10.19 -10.38 -6.68
CA ASN A 196 9.71 -9.10 -7.20
C ASN A 196 8.57 -9.31 -8.22
N GLN A 197 8.65 -10.34 -9.06
CA GLN A 197 7.60 -10.67 -10.03
C GLN A 197 6.31 -11.15 -9.34
N VAL A 198 6.41 -11.91 -8.24
CA VAL A 198 5.22 -12.40 -7.52
C VAL A 198 4.29 -11.25 -7.11
N LEU A 199 4.85 -10.19 -6.52
CA LEU A 199 4.06 -9.04 -6.08
C LEU A 199 3.58 -8.20 -7.27
N ALA A 200 4.41 -8.00 -8.29
CA ALA A 200 4.04 -7.30 -9.52
C ALA A 200 2.86 -7.99 -10.21
N ASP A 201 2.94 -9.31 -10.39
CA ASP A 201 1.88 -10.13 -10.99
C ASP A 201 0.60 -10.07 -10.16
N TYR A 202 0.70 -10.07 -8.83
CA TYR A 202 -0.47 -10.00 -7.96
C TYR A 202 -1.21 -8.68 -8.12
N ILE A 203 -0.50 -7.55 -8.06
CA ILE A 203 -1.09 -6.23 -8.25
C ILE A 203 -1.61 -6.09 -9.68
N MET A 204 -0.89 -6.61 -10.67
CA MET A 204 -1.33 -6.56 -12.07
C MET A 204 -2.62 -7.37 -12.28
N GLN A 205 -2.76 -8.52 -11.63
CA GLN A 205 -3.98 -9.33 -11.72
C GLN A 205 -5.17 -8.61 -11.07
N ASP A 206 -4.95 -7.86 -10.00
CA ASP A 206 -6.01 -7.09 -9.32
C ASP A 206 -6.43 -5.85 -10.14
N LEU A 207 -5.46 -5.08 -10.64
CA LEU A 207 -5.71 -3.86 -11.39
C LEU A 207 -6.13 -4.15 -12.85
N MET A 208 -5.43 -5.05 -13.53
CA MET A 208 -5.54 -5.25 -14.98
C MET A 208 -5.53 -6.75 -15.35
N PRO A 209 -6.51 -7.54 -14.89
CA PRO A 209 -6.51 -8.99 -15.08
C PRO A 209 -6.41 -9.41 -16.55
N ALA A 210 -7.08 -8.69 -17.46
CA ALA A 210 -7.05 -9.00 -18.89
C ALA A 210 -5.65 -8.85 -19.50
N ASP A 211 -4.88 -7.85 -19.07
CA ASP A 211 -3.52 -7.63 -19.56
C ASP A 211 -2.55 -8.64 -18.95
N TYR A 212 -2.70 -8.93 -17.66
CA TYR A 212 -1.92 -9.97 -16.99
C TYR A 212 -2.03 -11.31 -17.73
N PHE A 213 -3.24 -11.74 -18.09
CA PHE A 213 -3.44 -12.98 -18.82
C PHE A 213 -2.85 -12.98 -20.23
N ARG A 214 -2.74 -11.81 -20.88
CA ARG A 214 -2.09 -11.68 -22.20
C ARG A 214 -0.57 -11.74 -22.12
N MET A 215 0.03 -11.16 -21.08
CA MET A 215 1.49 -11.17 -20.90
C MET A 215 2.04 -12.53 -20.46
N THR A 216 1.22 -13.34 -19.80
CA THR A 216 1.63 -14.62 -19.19
C THR A 216 1.17 -15.85 -19.99
N GLN A 217 0.77 -15.67 -21.25
CA GLN A 217 0.50 -16.76 -22.22
C GLN A 217 1.77 -17.11 -22.98
#